data_AF-A0AAV2EK17-F1
#
_entry.id   AF-A0AAV2EK17-F1
#
_cell.length_a   1.000
_cell.length_b   1.000
_cell.length_c   1.000
_cell.angle_alpha   90.00
_cell.angle_beta   90.00
_cell.angle_gamma   90.00
#
_symmetry.space_group_name_H-M   'P 1'
#
loop_
_entity.id
_entity.type
_entity.pdbx_description
1 polymer ?
#
loop_
_entity_poly.entity_id
_entity_poly.type
_entity_poly.pdbx_seq_one_letter_code
_entity_poly.pdbx_strand_id
1 'polypeptide(L)'
;MIVLLYASDCNHLFKNSLFILGEIGGNDYNFALSDGLKQVQELVPLVVGSIISALKEIIELGAVNILVPGNFPMGCLPFLLNKFPSTNAGDFDPSTGCRTWVNEFVEYHNDLLQRELNRTRELHPNLNIIYVDYYNALLRIYQAPKQFGFSGEALAACCEGEGSVQCGSPSVRPCEDPSAYVNWDGIHFTEATYRVIAKSLLEEGLFTNPQFSASSSSCIAGNSGKAFPNSF
;
A
#
# COMPACT_ATOMS: atom_id res chain seq x y z
N MET A 1 -17.47 3.15 27.36
CA MET A 1 -16.50 2.38 28.17
C MET A 1 -15.14 3.06 27.97
N ILE A 2 -14.67 3.83 28.95
CA ILE A 2 -13.35 4.46 28.90
C ILE A 2 -12.40 3.50 29.60
N VAL A 3 -11.45 2.94 28.86
CA VAL A 3 -10.37 2.13 29.42
C VAL A 3 -9.20 3.06 29.66
N LEU A 4 -8.88 3.33 30.93
CA LEU A 4 -7.64 3.98 31.33
C LEU A 4 -6.58 2.89 31.50
N LEU A 5 -5.49 2.97 30.75
CA LEU A 5 -4.34 2.08 30.87
C LEU A 5 -3.27 2.74 31.74
N TYR A 6 -2.61 1.97 32.61
CA TYR A 6 -1.47 2.48 33.36
C TYR A 6 -0.25 2.65 32.45
N ALA A 7 0.66 3.57 32.78
CA ALA A 7 1.87 3.82 31.98
C ALA A 7 2.77 2.58 31.81
N SER A 8 2.81 1.67 32.80
CA SER A 8 3.49 0.37 32.69
C SER A 8 2.86 -0.53 31.63
N ASP A 9 1.54 -0.49 31.52
CA ASP A 9 0.78 -1.28 30.56
C ASP A 9 0.94 -0.70 29.16
N CYS A 10 1.02 0.63 29.02
CA CYS A 10 1.33 1.30 27.75
C CYS A 10 2.72 0.89 27.22
N ASN A 11 3.76 0.95 28.04
CA ASN A 11 5.11 0.54 27.61
C ASN A 11 5.16 -0.94 27.18
N HIS A 12 4.46 -1.81 27.90
CA HIS A 12 4.35 -3.22 27.53
C HIS A 12 3.59 -3.40 26.21
N LEU A 13 2.49 -2.66 26.00
CA LEU A 13 1.70 -2.72 24.77
C LEU A 13 2.51 -2.25 23.56
N PHE A 14 3.19 -1.10 23.65
CA PHE A 14 3.99 -0.57 22.54
C PHE A 14 5.15 -1.50 22.15
N LYS A 15 5.84 -2.09 23.12
CA LYS A 15 6.95 -3.02 22.84
C LYS A 15 6.49 -4.31 22.16
N ASN A 16 5.28 -4.78 22.47
CA ASN A 16 4.77 -6.07 21.97
C ASN A 16 3.77 -5.93 20.80
N SER A 17 3.45 -4.71 20.38
CA SER A 17 2.57 -4.46 19.23
C SER A 17 3.36 -4.34 17.94
N LEU A 18 2.72 -4.69 16.83
CA LEU A 18 3.16 -4.35 15.49
C LEU A 18 2.50 -3.05 15.05
N PHE A 19 3.29 -2.04 14.75
CA PHE A 19 2.81 -0.78 14.20
C PHE A 19 2.93 -0.83 12.68
N ILE A 20 1.86 -0.51 11.97
CA ILE A 20 1.90 -0.32 10.52
C ILE A 20 1.75 1.17 10.27
N LEU A 21 2.82 1.83 9.84
CA LEU A 21 2.89 3.26 9.61
C LEU A 21 2.69 3.57 8.13
N GLY A 22 1.43 3.51 7.68
CA GLY A 22 1.02 3.87 6.32
C GLY A 22 0.15 2.82 5.64
N GLU A 23 -0.08 2.92 4.34
CA GLU A 23 0.58 3.80 3.34
C GLU A 23 0.34 5.32 3.57
N ILE A 24 1.38 6.15 3.36
CA ILE A 24 1.35 7.61 3.48
C ILE A 24 2.00 8.22 2.22
N GLY A 25 1.37 9.24 1.63
CA GLY A 25 1.85 9.97 0.46
C GLY A 25 0.93 9.86 -0.77
N GLY A 26 0.17 8.77 -0.91
CA GLY A 26 -0.68 8.56 -2.08
C GLY A 26 -1.67 9.70 -2.32
N ASN A 27 -2.31 10.22 -1.26
CA ASN A 27 -3.20 11.38 -1.36
C ASN A 27 -2.44 12.69 -1.68
N ASP A 28 -1.33 12.96 -0.99
CA ASP A 28 -0.47 14.12 -1.21
C ASP A 28 -0.09 14.25 -2.70
N TYR A 29 0.24 13.11 -3.33
CA TYR A 29 0.60 13.04 -4.74
C TYR A 29 -0.60 13.09 -5.67
N ASN A 30 -1.68 12.35 -5.40
CA ASN A 30 -2.87 12.33 -6.25
C ASN A 30 -3.47 13.73 -6.44
N PHE A 31 -3.49 14.55 -5.38
CA PHE A 31 -3.95 15.93 -5.45
C PHE A 31 -2.94 16.84 -6.16
N ALA A 32 -1.66 16.75 -5.81
CA ALA A 32 -0.62 17.60 -6.38
C ALA A 32 -0.29 17.30 -7.86
N LEU A 33 -0.57 16.08 -8.35
CA LEU A 33 -0.34 15.70 -9.75
C LEU A 33 -1.11 16.58 -10.74
N SER A 34 -2.21 17.20 -10.31
CA SER A 34 -2.93 18.22 -11.11
C SER A 34 -2.09 19.46 -11.37
N ASP A 35 -1.15 19.80 -10.48
CA ASP A 35 -0.35 21.03 -10.53
C ASP A 35 0.95 20.87 -11.34
N GLY A 36 1.27 19.62 -11.74
CA GLY A 36 2.40 19.28 -12.60
C GLY A 36 3.47 18.40 -11.93
N LEU A 37 4.18 17.61 -12.73
CA LEU A 37 5.17 16.62 -12.25
C LEU A 37 6.28 17.26 -11.39
N LYS A 38 6.76 18.43 -11.77
CA LYS A 38 7.84 19.12 -11.04
C LYS A 38 7.40 19.45 -9.61
N GLN A 39 6.18 19.95 -9.44
CA GLN A 39 5.61 20.31 -8.15
C GLN A 39 5.46 19.08 -7.25
N VAL A 40 5.01 17.96 -7.82
CA VAL A 40 4.90 16.71 -7.03
C VAL A 40 6.26 16.16 -6.64
N GLN A 41 7.26 16.23 -7.52
CA GLN A 41 8.63 15.82 -7.20
C GLN A 41 9.22 16.64 -6.04
N GLU A 42 8.96 17.95 -5.99
CA GLU A 42 9.37 18.82 -4.89
C GLU A 42 8.66 18.46 -3.56
N LEU A 43 7.49 17.82 -3.61
CA LEU A 43 6.74 17.37 -2.44
C LEU A 43 7.30 16.07 -1.83
N VAL A 44 8.03 15.25 -2.60
CA VAL A 44 8.54 13.94 -2.13
C VAL A 44 9.39 14.03 -0.87
N PRO A 45 10.42 14.91 -0.77
CA PRO A 45 11.20 15.04 0.44
C PRO A 45 10.38 15.48 1.66
N LEU A 46 9.33 16.28 1.46
CA LEU A 46 8.46 16.77 2.54
C LEU A 46 7.56 15.64 3.08
N VAL A 47 7.00 14.83 2.19
CA VAL A 47 6.18 13.67 2.57
C VAL A 47 7.04 12.62 3.27
N VAL A 48 8.19 12.25 2.70
CA VAL A 48 9.12 11.31 3.36
C VAL A 48 9.59 11.86 4.71
N GLY A 49 9.91 13.16 4.79
CA GLY A 49 10.27 13.80 6.06
C GLY A 49 9.15 13.74 7.12
N SER A 50 7.89 13.79 6.69
CA SER A 50 6.73 13.65 7.57
C SER A 50 6.56 12.20 8.06
N ILE A 51 6.76 11.21 7.18
CA ILE A 51 6.76 9.78 7.56
C ILE A 51 7.86 9.51 8.59
N ILE A 52 9.06 10.03 8.37
CA ILE A 52 10.20 9.83 9.29
C ILE A 52 9.98 10.57 10.61
N SER A 53 9.32 11.72 10.61
CA SER A 53 8.93 12.41 11.84
C SER A 53 7.92 11.57 12.65
N ALA A 54 6.86 11.07 12.00
CA ALA A 54 5.88 10.19 12.65
C ALA A 54 6.52 8.89 13.17
N LEU A 55 7.47 8.32 12.42
CA LEU A 55 8.26 7.16 12.84
C LEU A 55 9.03 7.45 14.14
N LYS A 56 9.68 8.61 14.25
CA LYS A 56 10.41 9.00 15.47
C LYS A 56 9.47 9.14 16.66
N GLU A 57 8.30 9.74 16.48
CA GLU A 57 7.30 9.88 17.54
C GLU A 57 6.85 8.51 18.09
N ILE A 58 6.51 7.54 17.22
CA ILE A 58 6.09 6.22 17.70
C ILE A 58 7.24 5.43 18.34
N ILE A 59 8.49 5.66 17.91
CA ILE A 59 9.70 5.11 18.55
C ILE A 59 9.86 5.69 19.96
N GLU A 60 9.67 7.00 20.14
CA GLU A 60 9.75 7.68 21.44
C GLU A 60 8.65 7.19 22.40
N LEU A 61 7.49 6.80 21.87
CA LEU A 61 6.41 6.15 22.63
C LEU A 61 6.71 4.68 23.00
N GLY A 62 7.82 4.11 22.52
CA GLY A 62 8.30 2.78 22.89
C GLY A 62 7.97 1.67 21.89
N ALA A 63 7.55 2.00 20.66
CA ALA A 63 7.34 1.02 19.61
C ALA A 63 8.65 0.31 19.22
N VAL A 64 8.60 -1.01 19.10
CA VAL A 64 9.78 -1.83 18.72
C VAL A 64 9.61 -2.50 17.36
N ASN A 65 8.40 -2.92 17.00
CA ASN A 65 8.12 -3.61 15.74
C ASN A 65 7.28 -2.70 14.84
N ILE A 66 7.86 -2.26 13.73
CA ILE A 66 7.28 -1.22 12.88
C ILE A 66 7.41 -1.64 11.42
N LEU A 67 6.28 -1.80 10.74
CA LEU A 67 6.20 -1.91 9.28
C LEU A 67 5.97 -0.51 8.69
N VAL A 68 6.77 -0.13 7.71
CA VAL A 68 6.64 1.13 6.98
C VAL A 68 6.48 0.81 5.49
N PRO A 69 5.24 0.75 4.98
CA PRO A 69 5.02 0.55 3.55
C PRO A 69 5.43 1.76 2.71
N GLY A 70 6.02 1.47 1.56
CA GLY A 70 6.12 2.42 0.47
C GLY A 70 4.80 2.58 -0.28
N ASN A 71 4.82 3.42 -1.31
CA ASN A 71 3.69 3.66 -2.20
C ASN A 71 3.56 2.57 -3.26
N PHE A 72 2.32 2.26 -3.64
CA PHE A 72 1.96 1.37 -4.75
C PHE A 72 2.34 1.99 -6.11
N PRO A 73 2.51 1.20 -7.21
CA PRO A 73 2.74 1.73 -8.55
C PRO A 73 1.55 2.56 -9.04
N MET A 74 1.55 3.86 -8.72
CA MET A 74 0.43 4.75 -9.00
C MET A 74 0.15 4.87 -10.50
N GLY A 75 1.16 4.66 -11.36
CA GLY A 75 0.99 4.64 -12.80
C GLY A 75 0.06 3.53 -13.30
N CYS A 76 -0.24 2.53 -12.48
CA CYS A 76 -1.19 1.47 -12.78
C CYS A 76 -2.63 1.79 -12.33
N LEU A 77 -2.86 2.92 -11.66
CA LEU A 77 -4.19 3.29 -11.18
C LEU A 77 -5.09 3.72 -12.36
N PRO A 78 -6.27 3.11 -12.54
CA PRO A 78 -7.21 3.52 -13.59
C PRO A 78 -7.53 5.02 -13.52
N PHE A 79 -7.66 5.58 -12.31
CA PHE A 79 -7.87 7.02 -12.11
C PHE A 79 -6.79 7.88 -12.76
N LEU A 80 -5.50 7.55 -12.59
CA LEU A 80 -4.41 8.34 -13.16
C LEU A 80 -4.22 8.09 -14.66
N LEU A 81 -4.51 6.87 -15.14
CA LEU A 81 -4.55 6.57 -16.56
C LEU A 81 -5.64 7.38 -17.29
N ASN A 82 -6.83 7.48 -16.70
CA ASN A 82 -7.94 8.28 -17.22
C ASN A 82 -7.69 9.79 -17.11
N LYS A 83 -7.05 10.23 -16.02
CA LYS A 83 -6.70 11.65 -15.79
C LYS A 83 -5.60 12.14 -16.74
N PHE A 84 -4.65 11.28 -17.07
CA PHE A 84 -3.54 11.58 -17.98
C PHE A 84 -3.57 10.67 -19.20
N PRO A 85 -4.56 10.83 -20.10
CA PRO A 85 -4.65 10.02 -21.31
C PRO A 85 -3.46 10.33 -22.22
N SER A 86 -2.93 9.31 -22.87
CA SER A 86 -1.87 9.46 -23.87
C SER A 86 -2.08 8.45 -24.99
N THR A 87 -1.80 8.86 -26.22
CA THR A 87 -1.75 7.99 -27.40
C THR A 87 -0.32 7.56 -27.74
N ASN A 88 0.68 8.07 -27.04
CA ASN A 88 2.07 7.69 -27.25
C ASN A 88 2.38 6.38 -26.51
N ALA A 89 2.68 5.32 -27.26
CA ALA A 89 3.03 4.02 -26.69
C ALA A 89 4.26 4.08 -25.77
N GLY A 90 5.19 5.01 -26.01
CA GLY A 90 6.38 5.20 -25.18
C GLY A 90 6.10 5.71 -23.76
N ASP A 91 4.89 6.20 -23.49
CA ASP A 91 4.51 6.68 -22.16
C ASP A 91 4.01 5.55 -21.24
N PHE A 92 3.94 4.31 -21.73
CA PHE A 92 3.41 3.16 -20.99
C PHE A 92 4.45 2.05 -20.93
N ASP A 93 4.49 1.34 -19.81
CA ASP A 93 5.25 0.11 -19.69
C ASP A 93 4.61 -0.97 -20.59
N PRO A 94 5.37 -1.62 -21.49
CA PRO A 94 4.81 -2.56 -22.45
C PRO A 94 4.33 -3.89 -21.82
N SER A 95 4.76 -4.20 -20.59
CA SER A 95 4.40 -5.45 -19.91
C SER A 95 3.14 -5.31 -19.06
N THR A 96 2.90 -4.13 -18.49
CA THR A 96 1.82 -3.87 -17.54
C THR A 96 0.79 -2.88 -18.05
N GLY A 97 1.14 -2.03 -19.02
CA GLY A 97 0.34 -0.91 -19.49
C GLY A 97 0.30 0.28 -18.51
N CYS A 98 1.09 0.26 -17.44
CA CYS A 98 1.12 1.33 -16.45
C CYS A 98 1.85 2.58 -17.00
N ARG A 99 1.50 3.76 -16.50
CA ARG A 99 2.12 5.03 -16.87
C ARG A 99 3.54 5.13 -16.31
N THR A 100 4.55 5.09 -17.18
CA THR A 100 5.97 4.98 -16.79
C THR A 100 6.43 6.16 -15.93
N TRP A 101 6.20 7.40 -16.37
CA TRP A 101 6.69 8.57 -15.64
C TRP A 101 6.04 8.74 -14.24
N VAL A 102 4.81 8.25 -14.05
CA VAL A 102 4.15 8.24 -12.73
C VAL A 102 4.82 7.20 -11.83
N ASN A 103 5.14 6.03 -12.38
CA ASN A 103 5.85 4.99 -11.64
C ASN A 103 7.28 5.39 -11.28
N GLU A 104 8.03 6.02 -12.19
CA GLU A 104 9.37 6.57 -11.91
C GLU A 104 9.34 7.57 -10.74
N PHE A 105 8.29 8.40 -10.69
CA PHE A 105 8.06 9.32 -9.58
C PHE A 105 7.81 8.58 -8.25
N VAL A 106 7.00 7.53 -8.25
CA VAL A 106 6.74 6.71 -7.05
C VAL A 106 8.01 5.96 -6.61
N GLU A 107 8.79 5.45 -7.56
CA GLU A 107 10.08 4.82 -7.29
C GLU A 107 11.03 5.79 -6.58
N TYR A 108 11.06 7.06 -7.00
CA TYR A 108 11.82 8.10 -6.30
C TYR A 108 11.40 8.28 -4.83
N HIS A 109 10.09 8.31 -4.54
CA HIS A 109 9.59 8.34 -3.16
C HIS A 109 10.06 7.11 -2.37
N ASN A 110 9.84 5.91 -2.93
CA ASN A 110 10.15 4.65 -2.27
C ASN A 110 11.66 4.49 -2.00
N ASP A 111 12.50 4.94 -2.92
CA ASP A 111 13.95 4.96 -2.77
C ASP A 111 14.39 5.90 -1.65
N LEU A 112 13.82 7.11 -1.60
CA LEU A 112 14.15 8.08 -0.56
C LEU A 112 13.70 7.58 0.81
N LEU A 113 12.50 7.02 0.92
CA LEU A 113 11.98 6.43 2.14
C LEU A 113 12.89 5.30 2.64
N GLN A 114 13.26 4.35 1.77
CA GLN A 114 14.17 3.26 2.13
C GLN A 114 15.53 3.77 2.66
N ARG A 115 16.09 4.84 2.06
CA ARG A 115 17.34 5.44 2.54
C ARG A 115 17.19 6.02 3.95
N GLU A 116 16.10 6.73 4.23
CA GLU A 116 15.88 7.27 5.57
C GLU A 116 15.56 6.19 6.61
N LEU A 117 14.85 5.12 6.22
CA LEU A 117 14.62 3.96 7.08
C LEU A 117 15.94 3.24 7.41
N ASN A 118 16.84 3.09 6.43
CA ASN A 118 18.19 2.55 6.66
C ASN A 118 18.96 3.37 7.70
N ARG A 119 18.99 4.70 7.56
CA ARG A 119 19.62 5.58 8.55
C ARG A 119 18.98 5.47 9.93
N THR A 120 17.65 5.37 9.97
CA THR A 120 16.92 5.21 11.24
C THR A 120 17.28 3.88 11.91
N ARG A 121 17.42 2.79 11.15
CA ARG A 121 17.89 1.50 11.68
C ARG A 121 19.31 1.57 12.25
N GLU A 122 20.22 2.29 11.59
CA GLU A 122 21.59 2.49 12.07
C GLU A 122 21.62 3.23 13.42
N LEU A 123 20.72 4.21 13.60
CA LEU A 123 20.58 4.96 14.86
C LEU A 123 19.87 4.16 15.96
N HIS A 124 19.04 3.19 15.58
CA HIS A 124 18.20 2.42 16.50
C HIS A 124 18.33 0.90 16.27
N PRO A 125 19.51 0.30 16.53
CA PRO A 125 19.79 -1.11 16.19
C PRO A 125 18.93 -2.13 16.96
N ASN A 126 18.26 -1.71 18.04
CA ASN A 126 17.38 -2.57 18.83
C ASN A 126 15.93 -2.59 18.33
N LEU A 127 15.59 -1.81 17.30
CA LEU A 127 14.25 -1.73 16.74
C LEU A 127 14.14 -2.57 15.47
N ASN A 128 12.99 -3.21 15.32
CA ASN A 128 12.64 -3.97 14.13
C ASN A 128 11.81 -3.06 13.20
N ILE A 129 12.51 -2.26 12.40
CA ILE A 129 11.92 -1.37 11.39
C ILE A 129 12.01 -2.05 10.02
N ILE A 130 10.87 -2.45 9.48
CA ILE A 130 10.76 -3.22 8.24
C ILE A 130 10.11 -2.33 7.18
N TYR A 131 10.82 -2.12 6.07
CA TYR A 131 10.22 -1.54 4.88
C TYR A 131 9.33 -2.58 4.20
N VAL A 132 8.15 -2.16 3.75
CA VAL A 132 7.22 -3.01 3.00
C VAL A 132 7.11 -2.50 1.57
N ASP A 133 7.56 -3.32 0.62
CA ASP A 133 7.61 -3.02 -0.80
C ASP A 133 6.26 -3.29 -1.47
N TYR A 134 5.27 -2.46 -1.13
CA TYR A 134 3.95 -2.44 -1.75
C TYR A 134 4.04 -2.25 -3.27
N TYR A 135 5.06 -1.55 -3.74
CA TYR A 135 5.25 -1.30 -5.16
C TYR A 135 5.40 -2.61 -5.93
N ASN A 136 6.41 -3.41 -5.59
CA ASN A 136 6.67 -4.67 -6.30
C ASN A 136 5.66 -5.76 -5.93
N ALA A 137 5.11 -5.74 -4.71
CA ALA A 137 4.04 -6.67 -4.31
C ALA A 137 2.80 -6.55 -5.20
N LEU A 138 2.45 -5.32 -5.62
CA LEU A 138 1.35 -5.08 -6.55
C LEU A 138 1.78 -5.18 -8.02
N LEU A 139 2.96 -4.68 -8.39
CA LEU A 139 3.41 -4.66 -9.79
C LEU A 139 3.42 -6.07 -10.41
N ARG A 140 3.81 -7.10 -9.65
CA ARG A 140 3.78 -8.50 -10.11
C ARG A 140 2.37 -8.97 -10.50
N ILE A 141 1.33 -8.43 -9.86
CA ILE A 141 -0.06 -8.74 -10.17
C ILE A 141 -0.41 -8.16 -11.55
N TYR A 142 0.01 -6.93 -11.85
CA TYR A 142 -0.20 -6.34 -13.18
C TYR A 142 0.61 -7.04 -14.28
N GLN A 143 1.79 -7.58 -13.96
CA GLN A 143 2.59 -8.35 -14.92
C GLN A 143 1.97 -9.71 -15.26
N ALA A 144 1.26 -10.34 -14.32
CA ALA A 144 0.72 -11.69 -14.50
C ALA A 144 -0.64 -11.89 -13.81
N PRO A 145 -1.68 -11.10 -14.13
CA PRO A 145 -2.94 -11.05 -13.38
C PRO A 145 -3.63 -12.41 -13.26
N LYS A 146 -3.61 -13.19 -14.34
CA LYS A 146 -4.21 -14.54 -14.39
C LYS A 146 -3.57 -15.53 -13.43
N GLN A 147 -2.27 -15.38 -13.10
CA GLN A 147 -1.60 -16.25 -12.13
C GLN A 147 -2.11 -16.04 -10.70
N PHE A 148 -2.68 -14.86 -10.44
CA PHE A 148 -3.24 -14.48 -9.15
C PHE A 148 -4.78 -14.58 -9.11
N GLY A 149 -5.40 -15.12 -10.16
CA GLY A 149 -6.85 -15.31 -10.25
C GLY A 149 -7.63 -14.13 -10.83
N PHE A 150 -6.97 -13.07 -11.30
CA PHE A 150 -7.63 -11.93 -11.91
C PHE A 150 -7.87 -12.19 -13.40
N SER A 151 -9.14 -12.37 -13.78
CA SER A 151 -9.57 -12.59 -15.16
C SER A 151 -10.17 -11.36 -15.85
N GLY A 152 -10.44 -10.29 -15.09
CA GLY A 152 -10.86 -9.00 -15.62
C GLY A 152 -9.72 -8.26 -16.33
N GLU A 153 -10.03 -7.09 -16.88
CA GLU A 153 -9.01 -6.18 -17.41
C GLU A 153 -8.17 -5.64 -16.25
N ALA A 154 -6.86 -5.90 -16.29
CA ALA A 154 -5.98 -5.62 -15.15
C ALA A 154 -5.99 -4.14 -14.74
N LEU A 155 -6.04 -3.23 -15.71
CA LEU A 155 -6.02 -1.78 -15.53
C LEU A 155 -7.42 -1.14 -15.51
N ALA A 156 -8.49 -1.93 -15.45
CA ALA A 156 -9.85 -1.43 -15.28
C ALA A 156 -10.28 -1.49 -13.81
N ALA A 157 -11.18 -0.60 -13.42
CA ALA A 157 -11.83 -0.68 -12.11
C ALA A 157 -13.12 -1.50 -12.19
N CYS A 158 -13.41 -2.30 -11.16
CA CYS A 158 -14.68 -3.03 -11.08
C CYS A 158 -15.89 -2.08 -10.97
N CYS A 159 -15.74 -0.96 -10.26
CA CYS A 159 -16.77 0.04 -10.03
C CYS A 159 -16.37 1.35 -10.69
N GLU A 160 -16.54 1.41 -12.01
CA GLU A 160 -16.19 2.58 -12.82
C GLU A 160 -17.45 3.24 -13.38
N GLY A 161 -17.55 4.57 -13.19
CA GLY A 161 -18.56 5.39 -13.84
C GLY A 161 -17.99 6.06 -15.09
N GLU A 162 -18.87 6.50 -15.99
CA GLU A 162 -18.42 7.30 -17.13
C GLU A 162 -17.89 8.67 -16.68
N GLY A 163 -16.75 9.09 -17.23
CA GLY A 163 -16.16 10.40 -16.96
C GLY A 163 -15.69 10.56 -15.52
N SER A 164 -16.21 11.56 -14.80
CA SER A 164 -15.85 11.86 -13.40
C SER A 164 -16.82 11.28 -12.37
N VAL A 165 -17.75 10.42 -12.79
CA VAL A 165 -18.75 9.84 -11.89
C VAL A 165 -18.10 8.76 -11.02
N GLN A 166 -18.09 8.99 -9.72
CA GLN A 166 -17.44 8.11 -8.75
C GLN A 166 -18.25 6.84 -8.47
N CYS A 167 -17.54 5.78 -8.10
CA CYS A 167 -18.15 4.59 -7.51
C CYS A 167 -19.05 4.97 -6.32
N GLY A 168 -20.20 4.31 -6.19
CA GLY A 168 -21.21 4.63 -5.17
C GLY A 168 -22.23 5.70 -5.61
N SER A 169 -22.03 6.35 -6.76
CA SER A 169 -23.10 7.13 -7.40
C SER A 169 -24.26 6.22 -7.83
N PRO A 170 -25.53 6.67 -7.75
CA PRO A 170 -26.69 5.86 -8.18
C PRO A 170 -26.64 5.39 -9.65
N SER A 171 -25.87 6.08 -10.50
CA SER A 171 -25.70 5.77 -11.91
C SER A 171 -24.58 4.76 -12.19
N VAL A 172 -23.78 4.39 -11.19
CA VAL A 172 -22.63 3.48 -11.33
C VAL A 172 -22.98 2.14 -10.73
N ARG A 173 -22.82 1.07 -11.51
CA ARG A 173 -22.97 -0.29 -11.03
C ARG A 173 -21.59 -0.95 -10.98
N PRO A 174 -21.23 -1.64 -9.89
CA PRO A 174 -20.03 -2.43 -9.87
C PRO A 174 -20.15 -3.62 -10.84
N CYS A 175 -19.01 -4.16 -11.23
CA CYS A 175 -18.90 -5.42 -11.96
C CYS A 175 -19.55 -6.59 -11.19
N GLU A 176 -19.89 -7.67 -11.90
CA GLU A 176 -20.57 -8.83 -11.29
C GLU A 176 -19.68 -9.61 -10.31
N ASP A 177 -18.37 -9.69 -10.60
CA ASP A 177 -17.39 -10.39 -9.77
C ASP A 177 -16.18 -9.49 -9.43
N PRO A 178 -16.21 -8.81 -8.28
CA PRO A 178 -15.09 -7.99 -7.82
C PRO A 178 -13.79 -8.75 -7.61
N SER A 179 -13.85 -10.08 -7.38
CA SER A 179 -12.63 -10.87 -7.17
C SER A 179 -11.82 -11.10 -8.44
N ALA A 180 -12.45 -10.90 -9.62
CA ALA A 180 -11.80 -10.99 -10.92
C ALA A 180 -10.99 -9.73 -11.30
N TYR A 181 -11.13 -8.62 -10.56
CA TYR A 181 -10.50 -7.34 -10.86
C TYR A 181 -9.41 -6.98 -9.85
N VAL A 182 -8.36 -6.31 -10.32
CA VAL A 182 -7.29 -5.81 -9.45
C VAL A 182 -7.73 -4.56 -8.69
N ASN A 183 -8.38 -3.64 -9.39
CA ASN A 183 -8.79 -2.34 -8.87
C ASN A 183 -10.31 -2.26 -8.63
N TRP A 184 -10.71 -1.61 -7.54
CA TRP A 184 -12.10 -1.45 -7.14
C TRP A 184 -12.75 -0.21 -7.79
N ASP A 185 -12.23 0.99 -7.57
CA ASP A 185 -12.93 2.26 -7.87
C ASP A 185 -12.08 3.29 -8.66
N GLY A 186 -10.95 2.86 -9.18
CA GLY A 186 -9.95 3.67 -9.88
C GLY A 186 -8.75 4.06 -9.00
N ILE A 187 -8.87 3.99 -7.66
CA ILE A 187 -7.82 4.38 -6.71
C ILE A 187 -7.50 3.23 -5.76
N HIS A 188 -8.51 2.59 -5.19
CA HIS A 188 -8.37 1.52 -4.21
C HIS A 188 -8.39 0.15 -4.88
N PHE A 189 -7.71 -0.83 -4.29
CA PHE A 189 -7.69 -2.20 -4.81
C PHE A 189 -8.84 -3.03 -4.25
N THR A 190 -9.18 -4.11 -4.96
CA THR A 190 -10.19 -5.06 -4.49
C THR A 190 -9.70 -5.82 -3.27
N GLU A 191 -10.63 -6.38 -2.49
CA GLU A 191 -10.32 -7.27 -1.36
C GLU A 191 -9.40 -8.43 -1.79
N ALA A 192 -9.65 -9.00 -2.98
CA ALA A 192 -8.83 -10.08 -3.54
C ALA A 192 -7.37 -9.66 -3.76
N THR A 193 -7.13 -8.45 -4.28
CA THR A 193 -5.78 -7.89 -4.43
C THR A 193 -5.09 -7.70 -3.07
N TYR A 194 -5.78 -7.08 -2.11
CA TYR A 194 -5.23 -6.89 -0.76
C TYR A 194 -4.95 -8.23 -0.07
N ARG A 195 -5.75 -9.26 -0.31
CA ARG A 195 -5.52 -10.61 0.21
C ARG A 195 -4.24 -11.24 -0.34
N VAL A 196 -3.99 -11.10 -1.64
CA VAL A 196 -2.74 -11.58 -2.27
C VAL A 196 -1.54 -10.85 -1.68
N ILE A 197 -1.62 -9.53 -1.54
CA ILE A 197 -0.55 -8.71 -0.96
C ILE A 197 -0.31 -9.14 0.50
N ALA A 198 -1.36 -9.16 1.33
CA ALA A 198 -1.24 -9.52 2.75
C ALA A 198 -0.62 -10.90 2.98
N LYS A 199 -1.02 -11.92 2.20
CA LYS A 199 -0.41 -13.26 2.26
C LYS A 199 1.09 -13.22 1.95
N SER A 200 1.46 -12.53 0.86
CA SER A 200 2.85 -12.41 0.44
C SER A 200 3.72 -11.78 1.53
N LEU A 201 3.19 -10.76 2.21
CA LEU A 201 3.91 -10.00 3.22
C LEU A 201 3.97 -10.72 4.58
N LEU A 202 2.83 -11.20 5.06
CA LEU A 202 2.67 -11.67 6.44
C LEU A 202 2.90 -13.17 6.59
N GLU A 203 2.56 -13.98 5.58
CA GLU A 203 2.73 -15.43 5.63
C GLU A 203 4.07 -15.85 4.98
N GLU A 204 4.43 -15.24 3.85
CA GLU A 204 5.64 -15.62 3.09
C GLU A 204 6.85 -14.71 3.40
N GLY A 205 6.63 -13.55 4.02
CA GLY A 205 7.67 -12.56 4.28
C GLY A 205 8.25 -11.91 3.01
N LEU A 206 7.66 -12.12 1.84
CA LEU A 206 8.12 -11.50 0.59
C LEU A 206 7.90 -9.98 0.63
N PHE A 207 8.66 -9.23 -0.19
CA PHE A 207 8.52 -7.77 -0.31
C PHE A 207 8.66 -7.02 1.02
N THR A 208 9.48 -7.54 1.93
CA THR A 208 9.81 -6.90 3.18
C THR A 208 11.32 -6.84 3.37
N ASN A 209 11.82 -5.73 3.91
CA ASN A 209 13.26 -5.54 4.14
C ASN A 209 13.53 -4.86 5.50
N PRO A 210 14.17 -5.56 6.47
CA PRO A 210 14.55 -6.97 6.41
C PRO A 210 13.32 -7.90 6.31
N GLN A 211 13.55 -9.15 5.93
CA GLN A 211 12.45 -10.10 5.72
C GLN A 211 11.62 -10.27 6.99
N PHE A 212 10.31 -10.05 6.87
CA PHE A 212 9.36 -10.26 7.92
C PHE A 212 9.27 -11.75 8.21
N SER A 213 9.68 -12.11 9.42
CA SER A 213 9.45 -13.45 9.97
C SER A 213 8.33 -13.32 10.97
N ALA A 214 7.16 -13.86 10.62
CA ALA A 214 6.17 -14.17 11.63
C ALA A 214 6.80 -15.25 12.52
N SER A 215 7.47 -14.84 13.61
CA SER A 215 7.82 -15.77 14.68
C SER A 215 6.53 -16.51 15.01
N SER A 216 6.54 -17.85 14.89
CA SER A 216 5.39 -18.74 15.01
C SER A 216 4.71 -18.59 16.37
N SER A 217 3.96 -17.51 16.52
CA SER A 217 3.00 -17.30 17.57
C SER A 217 1.81 -18.13 17.13
N SER A 218 1.71 -19.30 17.75
CA SER A 218 0.70 -20.34 17.60
C SER A 218 -0.73 -19.89 17.91
N CYS A 219 -1.06 -18.61 17.74
CA CYS A 219 -2.38 -18.05 18.03
C CYS A 219 -3.47 -18.48 17.04
N ILE A 220 -3.13 -19.10 15.90
CA ILE A 220 -4.12 -19.59 14.92
C ILE A 220 -4.53 -21.05 15.20
N ALA A 221 -3.78 -21.81 16.02
CA ALA A 221 -4.10 -23.21 16.32
C ALA A 221 -5.15 -23.39 17.44
N GLY A 222 -6.05 -22.42 17.62
CA GLY A 222 -6.98 -22.35 18.76
C GLY A 222 -8.39 -21.86 18.42
N ASN A 223 -8.92 -22.13 17.22
CA ASN A 223 -10.37 -22.30 16.96
C ASN A 223 -10.62 -22.52 15.45
N SER A 224 -10.28 -23.70 14.96
CA SER A 224 -10.91 -24.25 13.76
C SER A 224 -12.38 -24.56 14.08
N GLY A 225 -13.26 -23.57 13.94
CA GLY A 225 -14.68 -23.80 14.22
C GLY A 225 -15.68 -22.66 14.03
N LYS A 226 -15.27 -21.44 13.64
CA LYS A 226 -16.24 -20.39 13.29
C LYS A 226 -15.85 -19.73 11.98
N ALA A 227 -16.56 -20.12 10.93
CA ALA A 227 -16.63 -19.38 9.69
C ALA A 227 -16.92 -17.91 10.00
N PHE A 228 -16.18 -17.00 9.37
CA PHE A 228 -16.61 -15.61 9.28
C PHE A 228 -17.96 -15.59 8.55
N PRO A 229 -19.03 -15.03 9.14
CA PRO A 229 -20.28 -14.86 8.42
C PRO A 229 -20.04 -13.89 7.26
N ASN A 230 -20.44 -14.30 6.06
CA ASN A 230 -20.60 -13.40 4.93
C ASN A 230 -21.68 -12.37 5.30
N SER A 231 -21.27 -11.12 5.43
CA SER A 231 -22.15 -9.95 5.40
C SER A 231 -21.29 -8.75 4.99
N PHE A 232 -21.28 -8.37 3.72
CA PHE A 232 -22.21 -7.43 3.08
C PHE A 232 -22.24 -7.71 1.58
#